data_AF-A0A8J3XSM2-F1
#
_entry.id   AF-A0A8J3XSM2-F1
#
_cell.length_a   1.000
_cell.length_b   1.000
_cell.length_c   1.000
_cell.angle_alpha   90.00
_cell.angle_beta   90.00
_cell.angle_gamma   90.00
#
_symmetry.space_group_name_H-M   'P 1'
#
loop_
_entity.id
_entity.type
_entity.pdbx_description
1 polymer ?
#
loop_
_entity_poly.entity_id
_entity_poly.type
_entity_poly.pdbx_seq_one_letter_code
_entity_poly.pdbx_strand_id
1 'polypeptide(L)'
;MSITLSDQDKSTLRTAAYGAVSLMAAADATGKPHKTAMNGSVTLASATGPIGHVLAAKSKDIDLKSKSAAELADQVLPALTAAMRLLEKQDPAEADNFRSIVLIAIDAAAQLRQGAPNPALAEMARKITAALDAAGMATADSGAAPAAAAGKDRPELQKAIEEIVDSGLVGVTLRVHDERGEWAGSAGVAELGGTAKPPINGHVRIGSNTKTFTATVVLQLVAEGKIGLDTPAADYLPEFGLDRRITVRMLLQHTSGVFNFSGEVYDDGTIAPGIPIPYSTTGKEWMDNRFKTYRPQELVELALSKPPRFEPGTGWSYSNTNYVLARLLIEKVTGRSVAEEMQRLILGPLGLSGTMVPDGPEIPGPHAHAYYRYEDGGEQKTIDITRQNPSWISSGGDMISTTQDLHTFISALLGGKLLPAPLLAEMCTPHPTGIPNMDYGLGVFVLTTDGGGTVISHNGAAVGHAALMYSTPDGSKTLTAALNCVDDADLSIAPAFQNAQQRLLNEVFGGGQADPAQPTD
;
A
#
# COMPACT_ATOMS: atom_id res chain seq x y z
N MET A 1 4.01 -29.48 17.54
CA MET A 1 4.29 -30.93 17.70
C MET A 1 5.80 -31.07 17.96
N SER A 2 6.33 -32.21 18.41
CA SER A 2 7.80 -32.38 18.49
C SER A 2 8.33 -32.79 17.12
N ILE A 3 9.11 -31.92 16.47
CA ILE A 3 9.71 -32.19 15.16
C ILE A 3 10.69 -33.38 15.25
N THR A 4 10.64 -34.29 14.28
CA THR A 4 11.49 -35.49 14.26
C THR A 4 12.47 -35.41 13.09
N LEU A 5 13.70 -35.00 13.38
CA LEU A 5 14.74 -34.78 12.37
C LEU A 5 15.73 -35.95 12.32
N SER A 6 15.92 -36.53 11.15
CA SER A 6 17.02 -37.48 10.89
C SER A 6 18.38 -36.80 10.95
N ASP A 7 19.47 -37.55 10.94
CA ASP A 7 20.80 -36.94 10.93
C ASP A 7 21.10 -36.23 9.60
N GLN A 8 20.52 -36.70 8.49
CA GLN A 8 20.58 -36.02 7.19
C GLN A 8 19.81 -34.70 7.20
N ASP A 9 18.66 -34.67 7.87
CA ASP A 9 17.85 -33.46 8.03
C ASP A 9 18.62 -32.40 8.85
N LYS A 10 19.20 -32.82 9.98
CA LYS A 10 20.03 -31.95 10.81
C LYS A 10 21.25 -31.42 10.04
N SER A 11 21.89 -32.26 9.21
CA SER A 11 22.99 -31.84 8.35
C SER A 11 22.56 -30.82 7.31
N THR A 12 21.37 -31.00 6.72
CA THR A 12 20.78 -30.05 5.75
C THR A 12 20.53 -28.69 6.41
N LEU A 13 19.90 -28.68 7.60
CA LEU A 13 19.62 -27.46 8.37
C LEU A 13 20.91 -26.70 8.74
N ARG A 14 21.95 -27.41 9.15
CA ARG A 14 23.25 -26.81 9.50
C ARG A 14 23.97 -26.25 8.28
N THR A 15 24.00 -27.01 7.18
CA THR A 15 24.61 -26.57 5.91
C THR A 15 23.91 -25.32 5.39
N ALA A 16 22.58 -25.26 5.47
CA ALA A 16 21.80 -24.09 5.11
C ALA A 16 22.15 -22.86 5.96
N ALA A 17 22.04 -22.98 7.29
CA ALA A 17 22.22 -21.84 8.19
C ALA A 17 23.68 -21.33 8.25
N TYR A 18 24.64 -22.21 8.53
CA TYR A 18 26.06 -21.81 8.58
C TYR A 18 26.63 -21.50 7.19
N GLY A 19 26.07 -22.12 6.15
CA GLY A 19 26.35 -21.78 4.76
C GLY A 19 25.93 -20.36 4.41
N ALA A 20 24.75 -19.91 4.84
CA ALA A 20 24.27 -18.55 4.60
C ALA A 20 25.21 -17.50 5.22
N VAL A 21 25.68 -17.74 6.44
CA VAL A 21 26.68 -16.90 7.11
C VAL A 21 28.02 -16.92 6.36
N SER A 22 28.43 -18.08 5.87
CA SER A 22 29.68 -18.23 5.09
C SER A 22 29.59 -17.53 3.73
N LEU A 23 28.41 -17.50 3.10
CA LEU A 23 28.14 -16.74 1.88
C LEU A 23 28.23 -15.23 2.12
N MET A 24 27.65 -14.75 3.21
CA MET A 24 27.77 -13.34 3.60
C MET A 24 29.24 -12.96 3.83
N ALA A 25 30.02 -13.82 4.50
CA ALA A 25 31.44 -13.61 4.69
C ALA A 25 32.21 -13.59 3.35
N ALA A 26 31.91 -14.50 2.43
CA ALA A 26 32.53 -14.52 1.11
C ALA A 26 32.19 -13.28 0.26
N ALA A 27 30.98 -12.74 0.40
CA ALA A 27 30.53 -11.52 -0.26
C ALA A 27 31.12 -10.23 0.35
N ASP A 28 31.61 -10.27 1.60
CA ASP A 28 32.37 -9.18 2.23
C ASP A 28 33.89 -9.28 1.98
N ALA A 29 34.32 -9.79 0.82
CA ALA A 29 35.74 -9.95 0.49
C ALA A 29 36.57 -8.66 0.58
N THR A 30 35.92 -7.48 0.42
CA THR A 30 36.56 -6.15 0.52
C THR A 30 36.43 -5.52 1.91
N GLY A 31 35.77 -6.20 2.86
CA GLY A 31 35.53 -5.74 4.23
C GLY A 31 36.27 -6.57 5.28
N LYS A 32 35.53 -7.17 6.22
CA LYS A 32 36.07 -7.97 7.34
C LYS A 32 35.38 -9.35 7.37
N PRO A 33 35.67 -10.23 6.39
CA PRO A 33 34.95 -11.49 6.20
C PRO A 33 34.97 -12.41 7.43
N HIS A 34 36.08 -12.44 8.18
CA HIS A 34 36.17 -13.19 9.44
C HIS A 34 35.22 -12.68 10.54
N LYS A 35 34.99 -11.36 10.60
CA LYS A 35 34.09 -10.75 11.60
C LYS A 35 32.62 -10.97 11.21
N THR A 36 32.31 -10.88 9.92
CA THR A 36 31.03 -11.25 9.32
C THR A 36 30.66 -12.70 9.65
N ALA A 37 31.59 -13.64 9.43
CA ALA A 37 31.38 -15.04 9.76
C ALA A 37 31.19 -15.27 11.26
N MET A 38 32.00 -14.62 12.11
CA MET A 38 31.93 -14.76 13.56
C MET A 38 30.58 -14.29 14.11
N ASN A 39 30.11 -13.11 13.72
CA ASN A 39 28.86 -12.54 14.22
C ASN A 39 27.65 -13.38 13.83
N GLY A 40 27.53 -13.74 12.54
CA GLY A 40 26.44 -14.60 12.08
C GLY A 40 26.45 -15.96 12.78
N SER A 41 27.63 -16.56 13.00
CA SER A 41 27.76 -17.85 13.67
C SER A 41 27.38 -17.79 15.16
N VAL A 42 27.73 -16.70 15.87
CA VAL A 42 27.31 -16.49 17.26
C VAL A 42 25.79 -16.37 17.36
N THR A 43 25.16 -15.65 16.42
CA THR A 43 23.70 -15.54 16.35
C THR A 43 23.04 -16.91 16.15
N LEU A 44 23.52 -17.72 15.20
CA LEU A 44 23.00 -19.08 14.97
C LEU A 44 23.18 -19.98 16.20
N ALA A 45 24.33 -19.91 16.88
CA ALA A 45 24.61 -20.72 18.07
C ALA A 45 23.79 -20.30 19.30
N SER A 46 23.22 -19.09 19.28
CA SER A 46 22.37 -18.55 20.36
C SER A 46 20.88 -18.83 20.15
N ALA A 47 20.50 -19.42 19.01
CA ALA A 47 19.12 -19.77 18.71
C ALA A 47 18.58 -20.82 19.71
N THR A 48 17.31 -20.70 20.06
CA THR A 48 16.62 -21.56 21.03
C THR A 48 15.58 -22.45 20.35
N GLY A 49 14.97 -23.37 21.11
CA GLY A 49 13.98 -24.31 20.60
C GLY A 49 14.58 -25.50 19.85
N PRO A 50 13.73 -26.35 19.25
CA PRO A 50 14.15 -27.59 18.59
C PRO A 50 15.20 -27.36 17.49
N ILE A 51 15.02 -26.34 16.67
CA ILE A 51 15.96 -25.94 15.61
C ILE A 51 17.24 -25.33 16.20
N GLY A 52 17.12 -24.50 17.25
CA GLY A 52 18.28 -23.98 17.98
C GLY A 52 19.20 -25.07 18.51
N HIS A 53 18.63 -26.15 19.08
CA HIS A 53 19.41 -27.31 19.53
C HIS A 53 20.15 -28.01 18.38
N VAL A 54 19.56 -28.07 17.18
CA VAL A 54 20.22 -28.64 16.00
C VAL A 54 21.42 -27.79 15.57
N LEU A 55 21.25 -26.46 15.56
CA LEU A 55 22.28 -25.50 15.15
C LEU A 55 23.41 -25.34 16.16
N ALA A 56 23.13 -25.47 17.47
CA ALA A 56 24.12 -25.38 18.55
C ALA A 56 24.89 -26.69 18.78
N ALA A 57 24.41 -27.82 18.26
CA ALA A 57 25.07 -29.12 18.44
C ALA A 57 26.44 -29.15 17.74
N LYS A 58 27.48 -29.61 18.47
CA LYS A 58 28.81 -29.83 17.89
C LYS A 58 28.73 -30.91 16.81
N SER A 59 29.05 -30.54 15.58
CA SER A 59 28.99 -31.46 14.45
C SER A 59 30.14 -31.25 13.47
N LYS A 60 30.56 -32.32 12.81
CA LYS A 60 31.63 -32.34 11.78
C LYS A 60 31.09 -32.59 10.38
N ASP A 61 29.76 -32.54 10.23
CA ASP A 61 29.02 -32.82 8.98
C ASP A 61 28.91 -31.59 8.06
N ILE A 62 29.37 -30.43 8.49
CA ILE A 62 29.38 -29.19 7.70
C ILE A 62 30.71 -29.11 6.93
N ASP A 63 30.68 -29.43 5.64
CA ASP A 63 31.81 -29.17 4.72
C ASP A 63 31.47 -28.00 3.79
N LEU A 64 31.95 -26.81 4.15
CA LEU A 64 31.78 -25.56 3.39
C LEU A 64 33.10 -25.08 2.77
N LYS A 65 34.03 -26.01 2.50
CA LYS A 65 35.32 -25.69 1.88
C LYS A 65 35.15 -25.48 0.37
N SER A 66 34.81 -24.26 -0.02
CA SER A 66 34.70 -23.86 -1.44
C SER A 66 35.82 -22.91 -1.87
N LYS A 67 36.20 -22.94 -3.16
CA LYS A 67 37.27 -22.09 -3.72
C LYS A 67 36.75 -20.72 -4.18
N SER A 68 35.43 -20.52 -4.22
CA SER A 68 34.79 -19.25 -4.56
C SER A 68 33.42 -19.06 -3.89
N ALA A 69 32.92 -17.82 -3.86
CA ALA A 69 31.58 -17.50 -3.39
C ALA A 69 30.47 -18.14 -4.26
N ALA A 70 30.74 -18.35 -5.55
CA ALA A 70 29.80 -18.99 -6.47
C ALA A 70 29.63 -20.48 -6.14
N GLU A 71 30.74 -21.22 -5.99
CA GLU A 71 30.71 -22.64 -5.58
C GLU A 71 30.04 -22.83 -4.21
N LEU A 72 30.25 -21.89 -3.29
CA LEU A 72 29.56 -21.90 -2.01
C LEU A 72 28.05 -21.63 -2.18
N ALA A 73 27.65 -20.76 -3.11
CA ALA A 73 26.23 -20.44 -3.35
C ALA A 73 25.49 -21.62 -3.99
N ASP A 74 26.15 -22.33 -4.91
CA ASP A 74 25.63 -23.54 -5.55
C ASP A 74 25.33 -24.67 -4.54
N GLN A 75 26.05 -24.68 -3.42
CA GLN A 75 25.79 -25.63 -2.32
C GLN A 75 24.73 -25.10 -1.33
N VAL A 76 24.82 -23.83 -0.96
CA VAL A 76 24.08 -23.27 0.18
C VAL A 76 22.66 -22.85 -0.19
N LEU A 77 22.44 -22.23 -1.35
CA LEU A 77 21.09 -21.79 -1.73
C LEU A 77 20.12 -22.97 -1.89
N PRO A 78 20.50 -24.09 -2.54
CA PRO A 78 19.63 -25.27 -2.56
C PRO A 78 19.40 -25.88 -1.17
N ALA A 79 20.42 -25.85 -0.29
CA ALA A 79 20.28 -26.34 1.08
C ALA A 79 19.29 -25.51 1.90
N LEU A 80 19.27 -24.18 1.75
CA LEU A 80 18.29 -23.28 2.37
C LEU A 80 16.86 -23.63 1.93
N THR A 81 16.66 -23.83 0.62
CA THR A 81 15.36 -24.24 0.09
C THR A 81 14.94 -25.63 0.58
N ALA A 82 15.88 -26.59 0.62
CA ALA A 82 15.62 -27.95 1.10
C ALA A 82 15.27 -27.97 2.60
N ALA A 83 15.98 -27.16 3.41
CA ALA A 83 15.72 -26.97 4.83
C ALA A 83 14.31 -26.43 5.06
N MET A 84 13.92 -25.36 4.35
CA MET A 84 12.60 -24.78 4.48
C MET A 84 11.48 -25.76 4.05
N ARG A 85 11.64 -26.49 2.93
CA ARG A 85 10.66 -27.52 2.51
C ARG A 85 10.49 -28.63 3.53
N LEU A 86 11.61 -29.09 4.10
CA LEU A 86 11.60 -30.13 5.12
C LEU A 86 10.80 -29.67 6.35
N LEU A 87 11.04 -28.44 6.82
CA LEU A 87 10.39 -27.89 8.00
C LEU A 87 8.92 -27.57 7.74
N GLU A 88 8.58 -26.95 6.61
CA GLU A 88 7.19 -26.66 6.22
C GLU A 88 6.32 -27.92 6.21
N LYS A 89 6.89 -29.05 5.76
CA LYS A 89 6.18 -30.34 5.73
C LYS A 89 5.96 -30.93 7.12
N GLN A 90 6.84 -30.66 8.09
CA GLN A 90 6.80 -31.28 9.42
C GLN A 90 6.13 -30.39 10.47
N ASP A 91 6.51 -29.11 10.53
CA ASP A 91 5.96 -28.12 11.44
C ASP A 91 6.18 -26.70 10.85
N PRO A 92 5.14 -26.08 10.25
CA PRO A 92 5.24 -24.75 9.65
C PRO A 92 5.77 -23.68 10.62
N ALA A 93 5.47 -23.79 11.91
CA ALA A 93 5.97 -22.84 12.90
C ALA A 93 7.50 -22.96 13.10
N GLU A 94 8.06 -24.16 12.95
CA GLU A 94 9.52 -24.34 12.97
C GLU A 94 10.19 -23.92 11.65
N ALA A 95 9.46 -23.93 10.53
CA ALA A 95 9.92 -23.33 9.28
C ALA A 95 10.05 -21.81 9.42
N ASP A 96 9.02 -21.15 9.97
CA ASP A 96 9.05 -19.71 10.27
C ASP A 96 10.16 -19.36 11.27
N ASN A 97 10.33 -20.19 12.30
CA ASN A 97 11.41 -20.04 13.29
C ASN A 97 12.80 -20.16 12.63
N PHE A 98 13.04 -21.19 11.81
CA PHE A 98 14.31 -21.36 11.10
C PHE A 98 14.59 -20.22 10.13
N ARG A 99 13.58 -19.77 9.37
CA ARG A 99 13.67 -18.60 8.48
C ARG A 99 14.09 -17.35 9.27
N SER A 100 13.42 -17.08 10.39
CA SER A 100 13.73 -15.95 11.27
C SER A 100 15.18 -16.02 11.79
N ILE A 101 15.61 -17.19 12.29
CA ILE A 101 16.97 -17.41 12.78
C ILE A 101 18.03 -17.10 11.70
N VAL A 102 17.82 -17.57 10.47
CA VAL A 102 18.77 -17.34 9.37
C VAL A 102 18.79 -15.86 8.95
N LEU A 103 17.62 -15.19 8.89
CA LEU A 103 17.54 -13.77 8.54
C LEU A 103 18.23 -12.87 9.57
N ILE A 104 18.05 -13.15 10.87
CA ILE A 104 18.74 -12.42 11.94
C ILE A 104 20.26 -12.66 11.87
N ALA A 105 20.68 -13.89 11.54
CA ALA A 105 22.10 -14.21 11.41
C ALA A 105 22.78 -13.50 10.23
N ILE A 106 22.11 -13.38 9.07
CA ILE A 106 22.67 -12.63 7.93
C ILE A 106 22.63 -11.11 8.15
N ASP A 107 21.64 -10.59 8.89
CA ASP A 107 21.61 -9.17 9.28
C ASP A 107 22.76 -8.86 10.25
N ALA A 108 22.96 -9.69 11.29
CA ALA A 108 24.11 -9.58 12.19
C ALA A 108 25.46 -9.71 11.46
N ALA A 109 25.51 -10.48 10.38
CA ALA A 109 26.67 -10.57 9.51
C ALA A 109 26.87 -9.30 8.65
N ALA A 110 25.78 -8.63 8.23
CA ALA A 110 25.79 -7.44 7.38
C ALA A 110 26.10 -6.12 8.13
N GLN A 111 25.76 -6.00 9.43
CA GLN A 111 25.83 -4.76 10.24
C GLN A 111 27.24 -4.23 10.58
N LEU A 112 28.25 -4.36 9.71
CA LEU A 112 29.64 -3.98 10.01
C LEU A 112 30.20 -2.74 9.32
N ARG A 113 29.38 -1.94 8.63
CA ARG A 113 29.84 -0.66 8.08
C ARG A 113 29.02 0.50 8.64
N GLN A 114 29.67 1.41 9.37
CA GLN A 114 29.21 2.79 9.43
C GLN A 114 29.44 3.40 8.05
N GLY A 115 28.37 3.56 7.26
CA GLY A 115 28.41 4.04 5.88
C GLY A 115 27.59 3.18 4.91
N ALA A 116 27.49 3.63 3.65
CA ALA A 116 26.59 3.08 2.62
C ALA A 116 26.70 1.54 2.44
N PRO A 117 25.58 0.86 2.12
CA PRO A 117 25.52 -0.60 2.05
C PRO A 117 26.43 -1.15 0.96
N ASN A 118 27.24 -2.16 1.29
CA ASN A 118 28.04 -2.91 0.32
C ASN A 118 27.09 -3.63 -0.66
N PRO A 119 27.05 -3.28 -1.96
CA PRO A 119 26.09 -3.85 -2.91
C PRO A 119 26.21 -5.37 -3.05
N ALA A 120 27.40 -5.93 -2.86
CA ALA A 120 27.63 -7.37 -2.90
C ALA A 120 26.99 -8.11 -1.70
N LEU A 121 27.01 -7.49 -0.52
CA LEU A 121 26.33 -8.02 0.67
C LEU A 121 24.81 -7.92 0.54
N ALA A 122 24.31 -6.80 0.02
CA ALA A 122 22.88 -6.61 -0.21
C ALA A 122 22.34 -7.63 -1.23
N GLU A 123 23.06 -7.85 -2.33
CA GLU A 123 22.68 -8.85 -3.32
C GLU A 123 22.77 -10.28 -2.76
N MET A 124 23.78 -10.59 -1.94
CA MET A 124 23.89 -11.91 -1.32
C MET A 124 22.77 -12.17 -0.30
N ALA A 125 22.43 -11.18 0.54
CA ALA A 125 21.30 -11.27 1.46
C ALA A 125 19.99 -11.50 0.70
N ARG A 126 19.78 -10.78 -0.41
CA ARG A 126 18.60 -10.96 -1.28
C ARG A 126 18.52 -12.39 -1.84
N LYS A 127 19.63 -12.98 -2.28
CA LYS A 127 19.68 -14.37 -2.77
C LYS A 127 19.38 -15.39 -1.68
N ILE A 128 19.89 -15.18 -0.47
CA ILE A 128 19.62 -16.05 0.68
C ILE A 128 18.14 -16.00 1.06
N THR A 129 17.54 -14.80 1.13
CA THR A 129 16.11 -14.61 1.39
C THR A 129 15.26 -15.29 0.31
N ALA A 130 15.59 -15.08 -0.97
CA ALA A 130 14.89 -15.74 -2.08
C ALA A 130 14.97 -17.27 -2.00
N ALA A 131 16.10 -17.84 -1.56
CA ALA A 131 16.26 -19.28 -1.40
C ALA A 131 15.44 -19.85 -0.23
N LEU A 132 15.31 -19.10 0.87
CA LEU A 132 14.42 -19.45 1.98
C LEU A 132 12.95 -19.45 1.53
N ASP A 133 12.56 -18.48 0.70
CA ASP A 133 11.17 -18.31 0.23
C ASP A 133 10.80 -19.27 -0.92
N ALA A 134 11.78 -19.83 -1.64
CA ALA A 134 11.57 -20.77 -2.75
C ALA A 134 11.07 -22.17 -2.33
N ALA A 135 11.00 -22.45 -1.03
CA ALA A 135 10.55 -23.75 -0.51
C ALA A 135 9.07 -24.02 -0.77
N GLY A 136 8.23 -23.01 -0.52
CA GLY A 136 6.78 -23.05 -0.79
C GLY A 136 6.40 -23.14 -2.27
N MET A 137 7.37 -23.14 -3.20
CA MET A 137 7.13 -23.08 -4.65
C MET A 137 7.41 -24.36 -5.44
N ALA A 138 7.90 -25.47 -4.86
CA ALA A 138 8.30 -26.65 -5.65
C ALA A 138 7.71 -28.00 -5.25
N THR A 139 6.38 -28.06 -5.09
CA THR A 139 5.62 -29.22 -5.56
C THR A 139 4.98 -28.89 -6.91
N ALA A 140 5.80 -28.66 -7.93
CA ALA A 140 5.39 -28.60 -9.33
C ALA A 140 6.62 -28.93 -10.18
N ASP A 141 6.83 -30.23 -10.43
CA ASP A 141 7.78 -30.68 -11.45
C ASP A 141 7.07 -30.70 -12.82
N SER A 142 7.79 -30.15 -13.80
CA SER A 142 7.60 -30.15 -15.26
C SER A 142 6.16 -30.14 -15.82
N GLY A 143 5.63 -28.94 -16.08
CA GLY A 143 4.48 -28.74 -16.97
C GLY A 143 3.77 -27.41 -16.76
N ALA A 144 4.12 -26.41 -17.57
CA ALA A 144 3.54 -25.06 -17.60
C ALA A 144 3.83 -24.16 -16.38
N ALA A 145 4.09 -22.89 -16.66
CA ALA A 145 4.29 -21.84 -15.66
C ALA A 145 3.10 -21.78 -14.68
N PRO A 146 3.31 -21.61 -13.36
CA PRO A 146 2.20 -21.55 -12.42
C PRO A 146 1.45 -20.23 -12.63
N ALA A 147 0.21 -20.35 -13.08
CA ALA A 147 -0.77 -19.29 -13.00
C ALA A 147 -0.87 -18.83 -11.53
N ALA A 148 -0.93 -17.51 -11.35
CA ALA A 148 -1.45 -16.88 -10.14
C ALA A 148 -2.70 -17.64 -9.68
N ALA A 149 -2.86 -17.82 -8.36
CA ALA A 149 -4.00 -18.47 -7.75
C ALA A 149 -5.27 -18.19 -8.56
N ALA A 150 -5.73 -19.20 -9.31
CA ALA A 150 -6.86 -19.06 -10.18
C ALA A 150 -8.10 -18.96 -9.29
N GLY A 151 -8.46 -17.72 -8.93
CA GLY A 151 -9.85 -17.38 -8.74
C GLY A 151 -10.67 -17.97 -9.88
N LYS A 152 -11.90 -18.40 -9.60
CA LYS A 152 -12.79 -18.94 -10.64
C LYS A 152 -12.69 -18.09 -11.90
N ASP A 153 -12.67 -18.72 -13.08
CA ASP A 153 -12.58 -18.01 -14.35
C ASP A 153 -13.67 -16.92 -14.40
N ARG A 154 -13.24 -15.68 -14.64
CA ARG A 154 -14.09 -14.48 -14.70
C ARG A 154 -13.76 -13.70 -15.98
N PRO A 155 -14.08 -14.25 -17.16
CA PRO A 155 -13.81 -13.58 -18.43
C PRO A 155 -14.49 -12.21 -18.52
N GLU A 156 -15.62 -12.01 -17.83
CA GLU A 156 -16.30 -10.73 -17.72
C GLU A 156 -15.44 -9.64 -17.06
N LEU A 157 -14.73 -9.96 -15.96
CA LEU A 157 -13.83 -9.03 -15.29
C LEU A 157 -12.57 -8.77 -16.11
N GLN A 158 -12.03 -9.82 -16.73
CA GLN A 158 -10.86 -9.69 -17.61
C GLN A 158 -11.19 -8.78 -18.81
N LYS A 159 -12.34 -8.98 -19.45
CA LYS A 159 -12.83 -8.12 -20.54
C LYS A 159 -13.05 -6.68 -20.07
N ALA A 160 -13.61 -6.48 -18.88
CA ALA A 160 -13.81 -5.14 -18.33
C ALA A 160 -12.49 -4.38 -18.17
N ILE A 161 -11.44 -5.00 -17.64
CA ILE A 161 -10.13 -4.32 -17.50
C ILE A 161 -9.41 -4.10 -18.83
N GLU A 162 -9.65 -4.94 -19.83
CA GLU A 162 -9.16 -4.73 -21.21
C GLU A 162 -9.83 -3.52 -21.86
N GLU A 163 -11.15 -3.41 -21.76
CA GLU A 163 -11.91 -2.24 -22.26
C GLU A 163 -11.48 -0.94 -21.57
N ILE A 164 -11.09 -1.01 -20.29
CA ILE A 164 -10.55 0.13 -19.54
C ILE A 164 -9.20 0.57 -20.11
N VAL A 165 -8.33 -0.36 -20.48
CA VAL A 165 -7.06 -0.05 -21.14
C VAL A 165 -7.31 0.56 -22.53
N ASP A 166 -8.26 0.01 -23.28
CA ASP A 166 -8.66 0.54 -24.60
C ASP A 166 -9.20 1.99 -24.53
N SER A 167 -9.67 2.43 -23.36
CA SER A 167 -10.10 3.82 -23.12
C SER A 167 -8.96 4.83 -22.92
N GLY A 168 -7.70 4.37 -22.89
CA GLY A 168 -6.50 5.22 -22.88
C GLY A 168 -5.61 5.09 -21.64
N LEU A 169 -5.93 4.18 -20.71
CA LEU A 169 -5.07 3.90 -19.56
C LEU A 169 -3.89 3.00 -19.96
N VAL A 170 -2.72 3.21 -19.33
CA VAL A 170 -1.50 2.45 -19.66
C VAL A 170 -1.62 1.02 -19.13
N GLY A 171 -2.14 0.86 -17.92
CA GLY A 171 -2.35 -0.45 -17.32
C GLY A 171 -3.31 -0.41 -16.13
N VAL A 172 -3.87 -1.57 -15.84
CA VAL A 172 -4.81 -1.80 -14.74
C VAL A 172 -4.49 -3.12 -14.07
N THR A 173 -4.58 -3.13 -12.75
CA THR A 173 -4.73 -4.34 -11.93
C THR A 173 -6.04 -4.23 -11.17
N LEU A 174 -6.74 -5.35 -11.04
CA LEU A 174 -8.04 -5.43 -10.40
C LEU A 174 -8.07 -6.66 -9.49
N ARG A 175 -8.66 -6.50 -8.31
CA ARG A 175 -8.98 -7.57 -7.37
C ARG A 175 -10.42 -7.44 -6.92
N VAL A 176 -11.17 -8.53 -7.02
CA VAL A 176 -12.57 -8.63 -6.62
C VAL A 176 -12.72 -9.78 -5.65
N HIS A 177 -13.44 -9.56 -4.56
CA HIS A 177 -13.85 -10.60 -3.63
C HIS A 177 -15.36 -10.53 -3.46
N ASP A 178 -16.05 -11.66 -3.65
CA ASP A 178 -17.50 -11.78 -3.45
C ASP A 178 -17.87 -13.25 -3.19
N GLU A 179 -19.16 -13.62 -3.28
CA GLU A 179 -19.67 -14.99 -3.07
C GLU A 179 -19.05 -16.06 -3.99
N ARG A 180 -18.52 -15.68 -5.15
CA ARG A 180 -17.82 -16.59 -6.07
C ARG A 180 -16.36 -16.78 -5.65
N GLY A 181 -15.87 -16.06 -4.65
CA GLY A 181 -14.50 -16.08 -4.16
C GLY A 181 -13.66 -14.95 -4.75
N GLU A 182 -12.37 -14.98 -4.44
CA GLU A 182 -11.43 -13.97 -4.91
C GLU A 182 -11.06 -14.17 -6.38
N TRP A 183 -10.93 -13.07 -7.12
CA TRP A 183 -10.34 -13.01 -8.46
C TRP A 183 -9.37 -11.83 -8.53
N ALA A 184 -8.26 -11.99 -9.23
CA ALA A 184 -7.34 -10.91 -9.52
C ALA A 184 -6.82 -11.01 -10.95
N GLY A 185 -6.73 -9.87 -11.64
CA GLY A 185 -6.30 -9.79 -13.04
C GLY A 185 -5.62 -8.47 -13.38
N SER A 186 -4.97 -8.44 -14.53
CA SER A 186 -4.26 -7.26 -15.05
C SER A 186 -4.39 -7.16 -16.56
N ALA A 187 -4.49 -5.93 -17.06
CA ALA A 187 -4.49 -5.60 -18.48
C ALA A 187 -3.56 -4.40 -18.75
N GLY A 188 -3.18 -4.23 -20.02
CA GLY A 188 -2.24 -3.19 -20.43
C GLY A 188 -0.79 -3.51 -20.01
N VAL A 189 -0.01 -2.47 -19.78
CA VAL A 189 1.43 -2.57 -19.53
C VAL A 189 1.86 -1.81 -18.28
N ALA A 190 2.88 -2.32 -17.59
CA ALA A 190 3.45 -1.69 -16.40
C ALA A 190 4.25 -0.42 -16.73
N GLU A 191 4.75 -0.31 -17.96
CA GLU A 191 5.61 0.78 -18.44
C GLU A 191 5.15 1.20 -19.84
N LEU A 192 5.06 2.50 -20.10
CA LEU A 192 4.66 3.05 -21.39
C LEU A 192 5.64 2.60 -22.49
N GLY A 193 5.11 1.95 -23.52
CA GLY A 193 5.92 1.36 -24.60
C GLY A 193 6.57 0.01 -24.25
N GLY A 194 6.37 -0.48 -23.03
CA GLY A 194 6.80 -1.81 -22.61
C GLY A 194 5.84 -2.93 -23.06
N THR A 195 6.13 -4.15 -22.63
CA THR A 195 5.31 -5.35 -22.92
C THR A 195 4.90 -6.13 -21.67
N ALA A 196 5.51 -5.83 -20.52
CA ALA A 196 5.20 -6.49 -19.26
C ALA A 196 3.85 -6.00 -18.72
N LYS A 197 2.99 -6.93 -18.29
CA LYS A 197 1.73 -6.59 -17.62
C LYS A 197 1.98 -5.90 -16.28
N PRO A 198 1.08 -5.02 -15.81
CA PRO A 198 1.11 -4.49 -14.46
C PRO A 198 1.15 -5.61 -13.41
N PRO A 199 2.03 -5.54 -12.40
CA PRO A 199 2.10 -6.54 -11.35
C PRO A 199 0.83 -6.51 -10.48
N ILE A 200 0.11 -7.63 -10.38
CA ILE A 200 -1.18 -7.76 -9.66
C ILE A 200 -1.16 -7.19 -8.24
N ASN A 201 -0.06 -7.42 -7.52
CA ASN A 201 0.18 -6.90 -6.16
C ASN A 201 1.35 -5.90 -6.16
N GLY A 202 1.46 -5.11 -7.23
CA GLY A 202 2.40 -4.01 -7.29
C GLY A 202 2.02 -2.90 -6.33
N HIS A 203 3.01 -2.20 -5.82
CA HIS A 203 2.80 -0.99 -5.05
C HIS A 203 2.23 0.10 -5.97
N VAL A 204 1.29 0.86 -5.44
CA VAL A 204 0.67 2.03 -6.08
C VAL A 204 0.53 3.14 -5.07
N ARG A 205 0.68 4.40 -5.51
CA ARG A 205 0.31 5.56 -4.69
C ARG A 205 -1.21 5.63 -4.62
N ILE A 206 -1.79 5.44 -3.45
CA ILE A 206 -3.24 5.25 -3.31
C ILE A 206 -4.04 6.54 -3.24
N GLY A 207 -3.37 7.69 -3.34
CA GLY A 207 -3.99 9.00 -3.26
C GLY A 207 -4.94 9.09 -2.07
N SER A 208 -6.10 9.70 -2.30
CA SER A 208 -7.09 9.97 -1.25
C SER A 208 -7.66 8.76 -0.50
N ASN A 209 -7.39 7.51 -0.89
CA ASN A 209 -7.72 6.35 -0.03
C ASN A 209 -7.03 6.46 1.34
N THR A 210 -5.91 7.18 1.42
CA THR A 210 -5.23 7.60 2.66
C THR A 210 -6.17 8.20 3.70
N LYS A 211 -7.23 8.91 3.25
CA LYS A 211 -8.22 9.54 4.14
C LYS A 211 -8.99 8.50 4.95
N THR A 212 -9.36 7.37 4.34
CA THR A 212 -10.05 6.30 5.05
C THR A 212 -9.18 5.71 6.16
N PHE A 213 -7.90 5.45 5.88
CA PHE A 213 -6.93 5.03 6.91
C PHE A 213 -6.81 6.06 8.03
N THR A 214 -6.69 7.34 7.68
CA THR A 214 -6.54 8.43 8.66
C THR A 214 -7.79 8.57 9.53
N ALA A 215 -8.98 8.51 8.93
CA ALA A 215 -10.25 8.53 9.65
C ALA A 215 -10.38 7.32 10.58
N THR A 216 -9.99 6.12 10.14
CA THR A 216 -9.98 4.92 11.00
C THR A 216 -9.06 5.11 12.21
N VAL A 217 -7.86 5.67 12.05
CA VAL A 217 -6.97 5.98 13.19
C VAL A 217 -7.63 6.98 14.16
N VAL A 218 -8.21 8.07 13.64
CA VAL A 218 -8.92 9.05 14.49
C VAL A 218 -10.06 8.37 15.26
N LEU A 219 -10.87 7.54 14.59
CA LEU A 219 -11.99 6.85 15.23
C LEU A 219 -11.54 5.77 16.23
N GLN A 220 -10.42 5.08 16.00
CA GLN A 220 -9.84 4.20 17.02
C GLN A 220 -9.37 5.01 18.24
N LEU A 221 -8.78 6.19 18.05
CA LEU A 221 -8.41 7.09 19.14
C LEU A 221 -9.63 7.71 19.85
N VAL A 222 -10.77 7.85 19.16
CA VAL A 222 -12.07 8.16 19.79
C VAL A 222 -12.52 7.00 20.66
N ALA A 223 -12.41 5.76 20.19
CA ALA A 223 -12.71 4.57 21.00
C ALA A 223 -11.79 4.46 22.23
N GLU A 224 -10.53 4.88 22.12
CA GLU A 224 -9.58 4.98 23.24
C GLU A 224 -9.87 6.17 24.18
N GLY A 225 -10.85 7.03 23.87
CA GLY A 225 -11.21 8.21 24.66
C GLY A 225 -10.20 9.36 24.59
N LYS A 226 -9.25 9.30 23.64
CA LYS A 226 -8.20 10.32 23.46
C LYS A 226 -8.67 11.51 22.60
N ILE A 227 -9.63 11.25 21.71
CA ILE A 227 -10.23 12.25 20.82
C ILE A 227 -11.75 12.25 21.05
N GLY A 228 -12.36 13.42 21.13
CA GLY A 228 -13.81 13.56 21.03
C GLY A 228 -14.20 13.95 19.61
N LEU A 229 -15.11 13.18 19.01
CA LEU A 229 -15.53 13.39 17.62
C LEU A 229 -16.19 14.78 17.44
N ASP A 230 -16.97 15.22 18.41
CA ASP A 230 -17.65 16.51 18.41
C ASP A 230 -16.89 17.59 19.21
N THR A 231 -15.66 17.30 19.65
CA THR A 231 -14.79 18.28 20.32
C THR A 231 -14.21 19.26 19.29
N PRO A 232 -14.10 20.57 19.63
CA PRO A 232 -13.42 21.54 18.79
C PRO A 232 -12.00 21.10 18.42
N ALA A 233 -11.65 21.14 17.14
CA ALA A 233 -10.31 20.82 16.67
C ALA A 233 -9.24 21.78 17.26
N ALA A 234 -9.65 23.03 17.54
CA ALA A 234 -8.82 24.04 18.20
C ALA A 234 -8.36 23.65 19.62
N ASP A 235 -9.07 22.75 20.31
CA ASP A 235 -8.67 22.30 21.65
C ASP A 235 -7.47 21.35 21.59
N TYR A 236 -7.30 20.63 20.47
CA TYR A 236 -6.12 19.79 20.22
C TYR A 236 -4.99 20.57 19.57
N LEU A 237 -5.32 21.50 18.67
CA LEU A 237 -4.36 22.25 17.87
C LEU A 237 -4.46 23.77 18.10
N PRO A 238 -4.24 24.27 19.33
CA PRO A 238 -4.41 25.69 19.64
C PRO A 238 -3.47 26.60 18.85
N GLU A 239 -2.32 26.09 18.40
CA GLU A 239 -1.33 26.84 17.62
C GLU A 239 -1.85 27.37 16.28
N PHE A 240 -2.90 26.78 15.70
CA PHE A 240 -3.42 27.18 14.39
C PHE A 240 -4.55 28.21 14.46
N GLY A 241 -5.07 28.53 15.65
CA GLY A 241 -6.13 29.54 15.78
C GLY A 241 -7.41 29.20 15.01
N LEU A 242 -7.76 27.90 14.89
CA LEU A 242 -8.96 27.44 14.21
C LEU A 242 -10.23 28.01 14.84
N ASP A 243 -11.27 28.23 14.03
CA ASP A 243 -12.60 28.54 14.54
C ASP A 243 -13.05 27.44 15.51
N ARG A 244 -13.42 27.83 16.73
CA ARG A 244 -13.79 26.90 17.81
C ARG A 244 -15.06 26.11 17.53
N ARG A 245 -15.84 26.47 16.51
CA ARG A 245 -17.01 25.71 16.05
C ARG A 245 -16.63 24.50 15.19
N ILE A 246 -15.42 24.48 14.59
CA ILE A 246 -14.94 23.36 13.79
C ILE A 246 -14.62 22.18 14.70
N THR A 247 -15.36 21.08 14.55
CA THR A 247 -15.14 19.84 15.31
C THR A 247 -14.29 18.84 14.54
N VAL A 248 -13.76 17.83 15.23
CA VAL A 248 -13.04 16.72 14.59
C VAL A 248 -13.91 16.00 13.54
N ARG A 249 -15.20 15.82 13.82
CA ARG A 249 -16.20 15.29 12.88
C ARG A 249 -16.21 16.08 11.58
N MET A 250 -16.26 17.40 11.68
CA MET A 250 -16.31 18.28 10.51
C MET A 250 -15.05 18.17 9.65
N LEU A 251 -13.89 17.92 10.27
CA LEU A 251 -12.66 17.62 9.51
C LEU A 251 -12.83 16.32 8.72
N LEU A 252 -13.22 15.22 9.38
CA LEU A 252 -13.37 13.93 8.72
C LEU A 252 -14.47 13.91 7.66
N GLN A 253 -15.52 14.73 7.81
CA GLN A 253 -16.69 14.79 6.94
C GLN A 253 -16.64 15.90 5.87
N HIS A 254 -15.59 16.73 5.85
CA HIS A 254 -15.47 17.87 4.92
C HIS A 254 -16.55 18.96 5.06
N THR A 255 -16.97 19.22 6.30
CA THR A 255 -17.98 20.26 6.63
C THR A 255 -17.40 21.41 7.46
N SER A 256 -16.06 21.51 7.53
CA SER A 256 -15.37 22.53 8.34
C SER A 256 -15.38 23.93 7.72
N GLY A 257 -15.50 24.03 6.39
CA GLY A 257 -15.31 25.27 5.65
C GLY A 257 -13.85 25.72 5.49
N VAL A 258 -12.87 24.94 5.98
CA VAL A 258 -11.45 25.29 5.88
C VAL A 258 -10.97 25.24 4.43
N PHE A 259 -10.34 26.33 3.99
CA PHE A 259 -9.80 26.47 2.63
C PHE A 259 -8.92 25.28 2.24
N ASN A 260 -9.04 24.80 1.01
CA ASN A 260 -8.19 23.73 0.51
C ASN A 260 -6.82 24.27 0.07
N PHE A 261 -5.71 23.85 0.70
CA PHE A 261 -4.37 24.36 0.38
C PHE A 261 -3.93 24.11 -1.07
N SER A 262 -4.59 23.20 -1.79
CA SER A 262 -4.39 22.97 -3.23
C SER A 262 -5.10 24.00 -4.13
N GLY A 263 -5.82 24.95 -3.53
CA GLY A 263 -6.61 25.95 -4.23
C GLY A 263 -8.10 25.58 -4.31
N GLU A 264 -8.92 26.57 -4.68
CA GLU A 264 -10.36 26.45 -4.80
C GLU A 264 -10.89 27.15 -6.06
N VAL A 265 -11.94 26.57 -6.63
CA VAL A 265 -12.79 27.21 -7.65
C VAL A 265 -14.14 27.51 -7.02
N TYR A 266 -14.63 28.73 -7.20
CA TYR A 266 -15.94 29.18 -6.71
C TYR A 266 -17.00 29.12 -7.80
N ASP A 267 -18.26 29.13 -7.42
CA ASP A 267 -19.40 28.98 -8.33
C ASP A 267 -19.50 30.12 -9.37
N ASP A 268 -18.94 31.28 -9.04
CA ASP A 268 -18.83 32.43 -9.96
C ASP A 268 -17.65 32.34 -10.93
N GLY A 269 -16.89 31.23 -10.89
CA GLY A 269 -15.71 30.98 -11.71
C GLY A 269 -14.41 31.57 -11.15
N THR A 270 -14.46 32.25 -10.00
CA THR A 270 -13.26 32.78 -9.35
C THR A 270 -12.35 31.62 -8.90
N ILE A 271 -11.05 31.76 -9.11
CA ILE A 271 -10.05 30.80 -8.68
C ILE A 271 -9.21 31.43 -7.56
N ALA A 272 -9.24 30.82 -6.37
CA ALA A 272 -8.28 31.12 -5.31
C ALA A 272 -7.11 30.13 -5.39
N PRO A 273 -5.90 30.59 -5.75
CA PRO A 273 -4.76 29.71 -5.89
C PRO A 273 -4.26 29.19 -4.53
N GLY A 274 -3.82 27.93 -4.53
CA GLY A 274 -3.10 27.28 -3.45
C GLY A 274 -1.63 27.04 -3.79
N ILE A 275 -1.06 25.94 -3.29
CA ILE A 275 0.24 25.46 -3.77
C ILE A 275 0.16 25.02 -5.24
N PRO A 276 1.28 24.97 -5.97
CA PRO A 276 1.32 24.35 -7.29
C PRO A 276 0.87 22.89 -7.21
N ILE A 277 -0.07 22.54 -8.08
CA ILE A 277 -0.64 21.20 -8.17
C ILE A 277 -0.42 20.62 -9.56
N PRO A 278 -0.40 19.29 -9.69
CA PRO A 278 -0.17 18.59 -10.97
C PRO A 278 -1.27 18.81 -12.00
N TYR A 279 -2.37 19.43 -11.63
CA TYR A 279 -3.52 19.70 -12.49
C TYR A 279 -3.74 21.21 -12.50
N SER A 280 -4.41 21.76 -13.52
CA SER A 280 -4.54 23.20 -13.78
C SER A 280 -3.29 23.86 -14.38
N THR A 281 -3.35 25.18 -14.55
CA THR A 281 -2.29 26.04 -15.10
C THR A 281 -0.96 25.98 -14.34
N THR A 282 -0.93 25.36 -13.15
CA THR A 282 0.29 25.19 -12.33
C THR A 282 1.01 23.85 -12.55
N GLY A 283 0.52 22.99 -13.45
CA GLY A 283 1.07 21.66 -13.70
C GLY A 283 2.58 21.63 -14.02
N LYS A 284 3.07 22.59 -14.81
CA LYS A 284 4.51 22.73 -15.10
C LYS A 284 5.30 23.10 -13.85
N GLU A 285 4.81 24.04 -13.05
CA GLU A 285 5.47 24.45 -11.81
C GLU A 285 5.51 23.28 -10.81
N TRP A 286 4.44 22.49 -10.73
CA TRP A 286 4.44 21.25 -9.95
C TRP A 286 5.50 20.26 -10.46
N MET A 287 5.57 20.03 -11.77
CA MET A 287 6.56 19.11 -12.37
C MET A 287 8.01 19.52 -12.02
N ASP A 288 8.32 20.81 -12.14
CA ASP A 288 9.63 21.38 -11.80
C ASP A 288 9.94 21.23 -10.30
N ASN A 289 8.90 21.18 -9.45
CA ASN A 289 9.00 21.08 -7.98
C ASN A 289 8.60 19.70 -7.41
N ARG A 290 8.45 18.65 -8.22
CA ARG A 290 7.86 17.36 -7.79
C ARG A 290 8.62 16.61 -6.68
N PHE A 291 9.84 17.04 -6.36
CA PHE A 291 10.65 16.50 -5.25
C PHE A 291 10.68 17.40 -4.01
N LYS A 292 10.05 18.58 -4.07
CA LYS A 292 9.94 19.50 -2.95
C LYS A 292 9.25 18.81 -1.79
N THR A 293 9.80 18.99 -0.60
CA THR A 293 9.18 18.53 0.65
C THR A 293 8.30 19.62 1.20
N TYR A 294 7.06 19.28 1.52
CA TYR A 294 6.14 20.13 2.24
C TYR A 294 5.95 19.66 3.69
N ARG A 295 5.96 20.58 4.64
CA ARG A 295 5.62 20.29 6.04
C ARG A 295 4.10 20.35 6.23
N PRO A 296 3.46 19.41 6.94
CA PRO A 296 2.02 19.47 7.20
C PRO A 296 1.56 20.82 7.78
N GLN A 297 2.35 21.42 8.66
CA GLN A 297 2.05 22.71 9.27
C GLN A 297 1.96 23.85 8.24
N GLU A 298 2.85 23.88 7.25
CA GLU A 298 2.88 24.99 6.28
C GLU A 298 1.73 24.91 5.27
N LEU A 299 1.23 23.69 4.99
CA LEU A 299 0.01 23.48 4.21
C LEU A 299 -1.21 24.02 4.95
N VAL A 300 -1.30 23.77 6.27
CA VAL A 300 -2.36 24.30 7.13
C VAL A 300 -2.26 25.82 7.26
N GLU A 301 -1.06 26.36 7.53
CA GLU A 301 -0.83 27.81 7.62
C GLU A 301 -1.24 28.53 6.33
N LEU A 302 -0.92 27.95 5.15
CA LEU A 302 -1.37 28.50 3.87
C LEU A 302 -2.89 28.53 3.79
N ALA A 303 -3.56 27.42 4.12
CA ALA A 303 -5.01 27.36 4.10
C ALA A 303 -5.66 28.38 5.05
N LEU A 304 -5.13 28.54 6.25
CA LEU A 304 -5.67 29.47 7.25
C LEU A 304 -5.34 30.94 6.95
N SER A 305 -4.40 31.21 6.04
CA SER A 305 -4.17 32.56 5.50
C SER A 305 -5.25 33.04 4.54
N LYS A 306 -6.15 32.14 4.13
CA LYS A 306 -7.26 32.39 3.18
C LYS A 306 -8.59 32.43 3.93
N PRO A 307 -9.60 33.16 3.41
CA PRO A 307 -10.94 33.11 3.99
C PRO A 307 -11.50 31.68 3.94
N PRO A 308 -12.30 31.27 4.94
CA PRO A 308 -13.01 30.00 4.88
C PRO A 308 -13.99 30.01 3.70
N ARG A 309 -14.22 28.83 3.11
CA ARG A 309 -15.16 28.65 2.00
C ARG A 309 -16.60 28.89 2.43
N PHE A 310 -16.94 28.50 3.65
CA PHE A 310 -18.23 28.69 4.29
C PHE A 310 -18.11 28.59 5.81
N GLU A 311 -19.17 28.93 6.53
CA GLU A 311 -19.24 28.83 7.98
C GLU A 311 -19.24 27.35 8.43
N PRO A 312 -18.56 26.97 9.54
CA PRO A 312 -18.49 25.58 9.99
C PRO A 312 -19.87 24.90 10.08
N GLY A 313 -20.02 23.77 9.39
CA GLY A 313 -21.24 22.97 9.36
C GLY A 313 -22.35 23.45 8.42
N THR A 314 -22.20 24.58 7.73
CA THR A 314 -23.26 25.11 6.84
C THR A 314 -23.21 24.59 5.41
N GLY A 315 -22.21 23.77 5.08
CA GLY A 315 -22.03 23.22 3.74
C GLY A 315 -21.04 22.06 3.72
N TRP A 316 -20.82 21.53 2.52
CA TRP A 316 -19.86 20.48 2.25
C TRP A 316 -18.90 20.92 1.14
N SER A 317 -17.60 20.76 1.35
CA SER A 317 -16.60 20.93 0.30
C SER A 317 -15.35 20.15 0.63
N TYR A 318 -14.97 19.29 -0.30
CA TYR A 318 -13.77 18.47 -0.21
C TYR A 318 -12.53 19.35 -0.05
N SER A 319 -11.81 19.18 1.07
CA SER A 319 -10.60 19.94 1.36
C SER A 319 -9.55 19.03 1.98
N ASN A 320 -8.40 18.92 1.31
CA ASN A 320 -7.28 18.11 1.77
C ASN A 320 -6.73 18.64 3.10
N THR A 321 -6.83 19.94 3.34
CA THR A 321 -6.44 20.59 4.60
C THR A 321 -7.07 19.92 5.81
N ASN A 322 -8.32 19.46 5.71
CA ASN A 322 -8.99 18.75 6.79
C ASN A 322 -8.24 17.50 7.25
N TYR A 323 -7.67 16.75 6.31
CA TYR A 323 -6.96 15.52 6.62
C TYR A 323 -5.52 15.79 7.07
N VAL A 324 -4.92 16.90 6.65
CA VAL A 324 -3.65 17.38 7.22
C VAL A 324 -3.84 17.80 8.68
N LEU A 325 -4.94 18.49 8.98
CA LEU A 325 -5.34 18.79 10.36
C LEU A 325 -5.59 17.50 11.17
N ALA A 326 -6.27 16.51 10.60
CA ALA A 326 -6.49 15.21 11.26
C ALA A 326 -5.17 14.49 11.57
N ARG A 327 -4.19 14.52 10.65
CA ARG A 327 -2.83 14.02 10.89
C ARG A 327 -2.15 14.74 12.05
N LEU A 328 -2.13 16.07 12.02
CA LEU A 328 -1.50 16.87 13.08
C LEU A 328 -2.17 16.62 14.43
N LEU A 329 -3.47 16.42 14.45
CA LEU A 329 -4.24 16.07 15.64
C LEU A 329 -3.82 14.69 16.19
N ILE A 330 -3.70 13.66 15.34
CA ILE A 330 -3.17 12.34 15.74
C ILE A 330 -1.78 12.49 16.37
N GLU A 331 -0.89 13.20 15.68
CA GLU A 331 0.50 13.36 16.14
C GLU A 331 0.58 14.11 17.48
N LYS A 332 -0.24 15.15 17.64
CA LYS A 332 -0.32 15.95 18.85
C LYS A 332 -0.85 15.17 20.05
N VAL A 333 -1.94 14.41 19.87
CA VAL A 333 -2.62 13.69 20.96
C VAL A 333 -1.84 12.47 21.40
N THR A 334 -1.14 11.81 20.48
CA THR A 334 -0.41 10.57 20.76
C THR A 334 1.07 10.78 21.07
N GLY A 335 1.65 11.90 20.63
CA GLY A 335 3.10 12.14 20.69
C GLY A 335 3.91 11.26 19.74
N ARG A 336 3.26 10.59 18.77
CA ARG A 336 3.85 9.69 17.78
C ARG A 336 3.57 10.19 16.38
N SER A 337 4.42 9.85 15.43
CA SER A 337 4.16 10.15 14.02
C SER A 337 2.90 9.43 13.52
N VAL A 338 2.26 9.98 12.49
CA VAL A 338 1.11 9.29 11.86
C VAL A 338 1.52 7.92 11.31
N ALA A 339 2.75 7.76 10.82
CA ALA A 339 3.26 6.48 10.34
C ALA A 339 3.30 5.41 11.46
N GLU A 340 3.75 5.79 12.65
CA GLU A 340 3.77 4.89 13.82
C GLU A 340 2.37 4.51 14.28
N GLU A 341 1.42 5.45 14.30
CA GLU A 341 0.04 5.15 14.68
C GLU A 341 -0.69 4.31 13.63
N MET A 342 -0.47 4.57 12.34
CA MET A 342 -0.96 3.70 11.25
C MET A 342 -0.42 2.27 11.41
N GLN A 343 0.88 2.12 11.65
CA GLN A 343 1.50 0.82 11.87
C GLN A 343 0.91 0.10 13.07
N ARG A 344 0.72 0.81 14.19
CA ARG A 344 0.21 0.25 15.44
C ARG A 344 -1.26 -0.17 15.36
N LEU A 345 -2.10 0.67 14.76
CA LEU A 345 -3.55 0.57 14.84
C LEU A 345 -4.18 -0.16 13.65
N ILE A 346 -3.50 -0.19 12.50
CA ILE A 346 -4.05 -0.76 11.26
C ILE A 346 -3.07 -1.73 10.61
N LEU A 347 -1.89 -1.27 10.17
CA LEU A 347 -1.06 -2.04 9.24
C LEU A 347 -0.47 -3.29 9.90
N GLY A 348 0.06 -3.17 11.11
CA GLY A 348 0.60 -4.30 11.88
C GLY A 348 -0.47 -5.35 12.24
N PRO A 349 -1.59 -4.97 12.88
CA PRO A 349 -2.67 -5.90 13.24
C PRO A 349 -3.29 -6.64 12.06
N LEU A 350 -3.33 -6.01 10.87
CA LEU A 350 -3.86 -6.62 9.66
C LEU A 350 -2.79 -7.29 8.77
N GLY A 351 -1.50 -7.14 9.10
CA GLY A 351 -0.40 -7.69 8.30
C GLY A 351 -0.22 -7.04 6.92
N LEU A 352 -0.55 -5.74 6.78
CA LEU A 352 -0.51 -4.99 5.52
C LEU A 352 0.92 -4.61 5.12
N SER A 353 1.71 -5.62 4.75
CA SER A 353 3.15 -5.48 4.46
C SER A 353 3.49 -4.69 3.19
N GLY A 354 2.55 -4.51 2.27
CA GLY A 354 2.69 -3.69 1.07
C GLY A 354 2.19 -2.26 1.25
N THR A 355 1.82 -1.87 2.48
CA THR A 355 1.22 -0.57 2.78
C THR A 355 2.13 0.26 3.68
N MET A 356 2.26 1.55 3.37
CA MET A 356 3.10 2.47 4.15
C MET A 356 2.74 3.93 3.98
N VAL A 357 3.07 4.72 5.00
CA VAL A 357 3.22 6.18 4.88
C VAL A 357 4.65 6.45 4.42
N PRO A 358 4.88 6.97 3.21
CA PRO A 358 6.23 7.18 2.70
C PRO A 358 6.93 8.38 3.35
N ASP A 359 8.25 8.31 3.42
CA ASP A 359 9.14 9.37 3.91
C ASP A 359 9.92 10.07 2.79
N GLY A 360 9.68 9.68 1.53
CA GLY A 360 10.42 10.17 0.38
C GLY A 360 9.74 9.88 -0.96
N PRO A 361 10.44 10.15 -2.08
CA PRO A 361 9.88 10.05 -3.42
C PRO A 361 9.83 8.63 -3.98
N GLU A 362 10.42 7.67 -3.29
CA GLU A 362 10.50 6.30 -3.77
C GLU A 362 9.16 5.57 -3.64
N ILE A 363 9.00 4.52 -4.43
CA ILE A 363 7.92 3.55 -4.34
C ILE A 363 8.56 2.15 -4.40
N PRO A 364 8.25 1.24 -3.45
CA PRO A 364 8.87 -0.08 -3.44
C PRO A 364 8.48 -0.92 -4.67
N GLY A 365 9.45 -1.65 -5.23
CA GLY A 365 9.17 -2.62 -6.29
C GLY A 365 8.49 -3.89 -5.76
N PRO A 366 7.73 -4.62 -6.59
CA PRO A 366 7.33 -4.26 -7.95
C PRO A 366 6.24 -3.17 -7.96
N HIS A 367 6.19 -2.34 -9.00
CA HIS A 367 5.17 -1.30 -9.21
C HIS A 367 4.99 -1.00 -10.71
N ALA A 368 3.85 -0.44 -11.10
CA ALA A 368 3.66 0.13 -12.44
C ALA A 368 4.13 1.59 -12.46
N HIS A 369 4.62 2.05 -13.61
CA HIS A 369 5.16 3.40 -13.79
C HIS A 369 4.05 4.42 -14.05
N ALA A 370 4.23 5.61 -13.47
CA ALA A 370 3.33 6.74 -13.61
C ALA A 370 3.93 7.78 -14.56
N TYR A 371 3.12 8.38 -15.42
CA TYR A 371 3.58 9.38 -16.40
C TYR A 371 2.80 10.67 -16.29
N TYR A 372 3.46 11.76 -16.65
CA TYR A 372 2.86 13.08 -16.73
C TYR A 372 3.27 13.78 -18.02
N ARG A 373 2.28 14.34 -18.70
CA ARG A 373 2.42 15.09 -19.94
C ARG A 373 2.20 16.57 -19.69
N TYR A 374 3.12 17.40 -20.18
CA TYR A 374 3.07 18.85 -20.04
C TYR A 374 3.66 19.56 -21.26
N GLU A 375 3.26 20.81 -21.46
CA GLU A 375 3.86 21.69 -22.47
C GLU A 375 5.09 22.41 -21.92
N ASP A 376 6.16 22.44 -22.70
CA ASP A 376 7.37 23.20 -22.40
C ASP A 376 7.93 23.81 -23.69
N GLY A 377 7.81 25.12 -23.83
CA GLY A 377 8.30 25.84 -25.02
C GLY A 377 7.54 25.50 -26.31
N GLY A 378 6.25 25.18 -26.24
CA GLY A 378 5.43 24.79 -27.39
C GLY A 378 5.56 23.31 -27.81
N GLU A 379 6.35 22.52 -27.08
CA GLU A 379 6.48 21.07 -27.28
C GLU A 379 5.81 20.30 -26.14
N GLN A 380 5.04 19.26 -26.50
CA GLN A 380 4.47 18.32 -25.54
C GLN A 380 5.53 17.30 -25.10
N LYS A 381 5.73 17.18 -23.79
CA LYS A 381 6.69 16.25 -23.17
C LYS A 381 5.96 15.30 -22.24
N THR A 382 6.22 14.00 -22.38
CA THR A 382 5.76 12.95 -21.45
C THR A 382 6.94 12.46 -20.63
N ILE A 383 6.85 12.57 -19.31
CA ILE A 383 7.91 12.21 -18.37
C ILE A 383 7.41 11.17 -17.39
N ASP A 384 8.27 10.20 -17.07
CA ASP A 384 8.06 9.27 -15.97
C ASP A 384 8.20 10.01 -14.62
N ILE A 385 7.11 10.00 -13.84
CA ILE A 385 6.97 10.64 -12.53
C ILE A 385 6.70 9.63 -11.43
N THR A 386 7.05 8.36 -11.65
CA THR A 386 6.93 7.29 -10.63
C THR A 386 7.60 7.72 -9.32
N ARG A 387 8.72 8.43 -9.45
CA ARG A 387 9.37 9.13 -8.34
C ARG A 387 8.84 10.57 -8.22
N GLN A 388 8.13 10.82 -7.13
CA GLN A 388 7.59 12.12 -6.74
C GLN A 388 7.41 12.15 -5.22
N ASN A 389 7.65 13.30 -4.59
CA ASN A 389 7.49 13.46 -3.15
C ASN A 389 6.02 13.74 -2.82
N PRO A 390 5.28 12.83 -2.15
CA PRO A 390 3.86 13.00 -1.92
C PRO A 390 3.53 13.96 -0.76
N SER A 391 4.54 14.54 -0.09
CA SER A 391 4.31 15.46 1.03
C SER A 391 3.47 16.69 0.66
N TRP A 392 3.39 17.06 -0.62
CA TRP A 392 2.53 18.16 -1.10
C TRP A 392 1.04 17.91 -0.84
N ILE A 393 0.60 16.64 -0.75
CA ILE A 393 -0.79 16.28 -0.40
C ILE A 393 -0.92 15.78 1.06
N SER A 394 0.19 15.30 1.66
CA SER A 394 0.25 14.76 3.02
C SER A 394 -0.83 13.69 3.25
N SER A 395 -1.42 13.57 4.44
CA SER A 395 -2.52 12.63 4.75
C SER A 395 -3.82 12.90 3.96
N GLY A 396 -3.83 13.93 3.10
CA GLY A 396 -4.80 14.02 2.02
C GLY A 396 -4.64 12.91 0.99
N GLY A 397 -3.45 12.31 0.81
CA GLY A 397 -3.26 11.25 -0.18
C GLY A 397 -1.86 10.65 -0.34
N ASP A 398 -1.02 10.65 0.70
CA ASP A 398 0.41 10.32 0.58
C ASP A 398 0.75 8.83 0.60
N MET A 399 -0.16 7.95 1.05
CA MET A 399 0.16 6.54 1.28
C MET A 399 0.43 5.75 -0.01
N ILE A 400 1.17 4.66 0.16
CA ILE A 400 1.38 3.60 -0.82
C ILE A 400 0.73 2.31 -0.30
N SER A 401 0.14 1.51 -1.18
CA SER A 401 -0.44 0.21 -0.85
C SER A 401 -0.42 -0.73 -2.07
N THR A 402 -1.08 -1.88 -1.95
CA THR A 402 -1.35 -2.83 -3.04
C THR A 402 -2.86 -3.10 -3.11
N THR A 403 -3.35 -3.64 -4.23
CA THR A 403 -4.77 -4.05 -4.33
C THR A 403 -5.16 -5.06 -3.25
N GLN A 404 -4.27 -6.01 -2.94
CA GLN A 404 -4.48 -7.00 -1.88
C GLN A 404 -4.59 -6.38 -0.49
N ASP A 405 -3.72 -5.42 -0.16
CA ASP A 405 -3.75 -4.76 1.15
C ASP A 405 -4.97 -3.84 1.27
N LEU A 406 -5.33 -3.11 0.21
CA LEU A 406 -6.56 -2.32 0.17
C LEU A 406 -7.80 -3.21 0.37
N HIS A 407 -7.84 -4.38 -0.27
CA HIS A 407 -8.92 -5.36 -0.09
C HIS A 407 -8.99 -5.80 1.38
N THR A 408 -7.86 -6.20 1.96
CA THR A 408 -7.76 -6.65 3.35
C THR A 408 -8.22 -5.56 4.31
N PHE A 409 -7.79 -4.31 4.09
CA PHE A 409 -8.16 -3.16 4.89
C PHE A 409 -9.66 -2.87 4.84
N ILE A 410 -10.24 -2.72 3.64
CA ILE A 410 -11.65 -2.32 3.51
C ILE A 410 -12.60 -3.42 4.01
N SER A 411 -12.29 -4.71 3.74
CA SER A 411 -13.04 -5.84 4.31
C SER A 411 -12.96 -5.87 5.84
N ALA A 412 -11.79 -5.61 6.43
CA ALA A 412 -11.63 -5.58 7.88
C ALA A 412 -12.35 -4.39 8.53
N LEU A 413 -12.30 -3.22 7.90
CA LEU A 413 -12.98 -2.02 8.39
C LEU A 413 -14.50 -2.21 8.40
N LEU A 414 -15.07 -2.59 7.25
CA LEU A 414 -16.52 -2.70 7.04
C LEU A 414 -17.09 -3.95 7.73
N GLY A 415 -16.29 -5.00 7.86
CA GLY A 415 -16.61 -6.17 8.68
C GLY A 415 -16.53 -5.93 10.20
N GLY A 416 -16.26 -4.70 10.65
CA GLY A 416 -16.27 -4.33 12.07
C GLY A 416 -15.07 -4.81 12.89
N LYS A 417 -13.96 -5.18 12.25
CA LYS A 417 -12.74 -5.61 12.96
C LYS A 417 -11.91 -4.44 13.49
N LEU A 418 -11.99 -3.27 12.83
CA LEU A 418 -11.16 -2.10 13.18
C LEU A 418 -11.87 -1.09 14.07
N LEU A 419 -13.20 -1.04 14.06
CA LEU A 419 -13.99 -0.05 14.79
C LEU A 419 -15.13 -0.73 15.55
N PRO A 420 -15.42 -0.30 16.79
CA PRO A 420 -16.66 -0.66 17.46
C PRO A 420 -17.88 -0.28 16.61
N ALA A 421 -18.94 -1.09 16.65
CA ALA A 421 -20.12 -0.92 15.80
C ALA A 421 -20.72 0.51 15.82
N PRO A 422 -20.82 1.23 16.96
CA PRO A 422 -21.31 2.60 16.95
C PRO A 422 -20.43 3.55 16.12
N LEU A 423 -19.10 3.44 16.20
CA LEU A 423 -18.19 4.31 15.47
C LEU A 423 -18.10 3.94 13.98
N LEU A 424 -18.27 2.65 13.64
CA LEU A 424 -18.41 2.25 12.24
C LEU A 424 -19.71 2.81 11.64
N ALA A 425 -20.81 2.81 12.40
CA ALA A 425 -22.07 3.42 11.97
C ALA A 425 -21.92 4.93 11.75
N GLU A 426 -21.24 5.64 12.67
CA GLU A 426 -20.89 7.06 12.50
C GLU A 426 -20.04 7.28 11.23
N MET A 427 -19.05 6.41 11.00
CA MET A 427 -18.18 6.48 9.81
C MET A 427 -18.98 6.39 8.51
N CYS A 428 -19.99 5.52 8.46
CA CYS A 428 -20.80 5.27 7.27
C CYS A 428 -22.09 6.11 7.23
N THR A 429 -22.32 7.01 8.17
CA THR A 429 -23.52 7.86 8.17
C THR A 429 -23.41 8.88 7.03
N PRO A 430 -24.31 8.86 6.04
CA PRO A 430 -24.21 9.72 4.86
C PRO A 430 -24.48 11.18 5.21
N HIS A 431 -23.63 12.07 4.71
CA HIS A 431 -23.88 13.50 4.66
C HIS A 431 -23.91 13.99 3.20
N PRO A 432 -24.93 14.78 2.80
CA PRO A 432 -25.06 15.22 1.41
C PRO A 432 -23.86 16.03 0.92
N THR A 433 -23.29 15.61 -0.20
CA THR A 433 -22.23 16.38 -0.88
C THR A 433 -22.79 17.41 -1.87
N GLY A 434 -24.06 17.27 -2.24
CA GLY A 434 -24.69 17.97 -3.37
C GLY A 434 -24.50 17.27 -4.72
N ILE A 435 -23.72 16.18 -4.76
CA ILE A 435 -23.55 15.35 -5.96
C ILE A 435 -24.51 14.17 -5.89
N PRO A 436 -25.35 13.93 -6.92
CA PRO A 436 -26.32 12.85 -6.92
C PRO A 436 -25.67 11.49 -6.60
N ASN A 437 -26.32 10.72 -5.72
CA ASN A 437 -25.93 9.36 -5.33
C ASN A 437 -24.54 9.22 -4.70
N MET A 438 -23.92 10.33 -4.26
CA MET A 438 -22.59 10.34 -3.69
C MET A 438 -22.57 11.16 -2.41
N ASP A 439 -22.94 10.54 -1.30
CA ASP A 439 -22.84 11.16 0.02
C ASP A 439 -21.46 10.91 0.64
N TYR A 440 -21.14 11.63 1.71
CA TYR A 440 -19.85 11.51 2.42
C TYR A 440 -20.05 11.21 3.90
N GLY A 441 -19.40 10.16 4.37
CA GLY A 441 -19.30 9.80 5.79
C GLY A 441 -18.06 10.41 6.44
N LEU A 442 -17.44 9.69 7.37
CA LEU A 442 -16.17 10.09 7.99
C LEU A 442 -15.02 9.42 7.25
N GLY A 443 -14.53 10.06 6.18
CA GLY A 443 -13.42 9.53 5.36
C GLY A 443 -13.79 8.39 4.42
N VAL A 444 -15.07 8.26 4.10
CA VAL A 444 -15.61 7.36 3.08
C VAL A 444 -16.71 8.07 2.32
N PHE A 445 -16.85 7.76 1.03
CA PHE A 445 -18.06 8.02 0.27
C PHE A 445 -19.08 6.91 0.54
N VAL A 446 -20.35 7.32 0.63
CA VAL A 446 -21.51 6.44 0.73
C VAL A 446 -22.27 6.58 -0.58
N LEU A 447 -22.09 5.60 -1.47
CA LEU A 447 -22.65 5.63 -2.82
C LEU A 447 -23.97 4.87 -2.87
N THR A 448 -24.95 5.44 -3.57
CA THR A 448 -26.19 4.75 -3.90
C THR A 448 -26.10 4.23 -5.34
N THR A 449 -26.17 2.91 -5.50
CA THR A 449 -26.21 2.26 -6.82
C THR A 449 -27.56 2.51 -7.51
N ASP A 450 -27.62 2.36 -8.83
CA ASP A 450 -28.87 2.51 -9.60
C ASP A 450 -29.98 1.55 -9.12
N GLY A 451 -29.61 0.39 -8.57
CA GLY A 451 -30.53 -0.58 -7.96
C GLY A 451 -30.96 -0.24 -6.53
N GLY A 452 -30.56 0.90 -5.98
CA GLY A 452 -30.86 1.32 -4.61
C GLY A 452 -30.01 0.66 -3.52
N GLY A 453 -29.01 -0.14 -3.89
CA GLY A 453 -28.03 -0.70 -2.94
C GLY A 453 -26.97 0.33 -2.55
N THR A 454 -26.36 0.14 -1.38
CA THR A 454 -25.29 1.02 -0.87
C THR A 454 -23.92 0.40 -1.12
N VAL A 455 -22.96 1.22 -1.59
CA VAL A 455 -21.55 0.86 -1.70
C VAL A 455 -20.72 1.89 -0.94
N ILE A 456 -19.85 1.43 -0.06
CA ILE A 456 -18.90 2.29 0.65
C ILE A 456 -17.60 2.32 -0.15
N SER A 457 -17.04 3.52 -0.33
CA SER A 457 -15.84 3.66 -1.13
C SER A 457 -14.94 4.78 -0.64
N HIS A 458 -13.70 4.73 -1.09
CA HIS A 458 -12.93 5.94 -1.30
C HIS A 458 -12.02 5.65 -2.50
N ASN A 459 -11.96 6.56 -3.46
CA ASN A 459 -11.01 6.48 -4.56
C ASN A 459 -9.90 7.50 -4.35
N GLY A 460 -8.74 7.21 -4.90
CA GLY A 460 -7.60 8.10 -4.84
C GLY A 460 -6.97 8.27 -6.21
N ALA A 461 -6.75 9.52 -6.57
CA ALA A 461 -5.86 9.89 -7.66
C ALA A 461 -4.55 10.40 -7.04
N ALA A 462 -3.44 9.86 -7.54
CA ALA A 462 -2.11 10.41 -7.43
C ALA A 462 -1.62 10.68 -8.86
N VAL A 463 -0.63 11.54 -9.05
CA VAL A 463 -0.25 11.90 -10.42
C VAL A 463 0.27 10.68 -11.18
N GLY A 464 -0.39 10.33 -12.27
CA GLY A 464 -0.10 9.15 -13.11
C GLY A 464 -0.46 7.80 -12.47
N HIS A 465 -1.11 7.78 -11.30
CA HIS A 465 -1.61 6.59 -10.60
C HIS A 465 -3.04 6.81 -10.08
N ALA A 466 -3.89 5.81 -10.14
CA ALA A 466 -5.14 5.84 -9.40
C ALA A 466 -5.38 4.53 -8.66
N ALA A 467 -6.08 4.61 -7.54
CA ALA A 467 -6.49 3.47 -6.74
C ALA A 467 -7.99 3.51 -6.48
N LEU A 468 -8.65 2.39 -6.73
CA LEU A 468 -10.06 2.18 -6.44
C LEU A 468 -10.20 1.33 -5.19
N MET A 469 -11.14 1.66 -4.31
CA MET A 469 -11.45 0.86 -3.12
C MET A 469 -12.94 0.94 -2.79
N TYR A 470 -13.61 -0.20 -2.94
CA TYR A 470 -15.05 -0.35 -2.76
C TYR A 470 -15.38 -1.55 -1.91
N SER A 471 -16.48 -1.43 -1.16
CA SER A 471 -17.04 -2.52 -0.37
C SER A 471 -18.55 -2.39 -0.23
N THR A 472 -19.25 -3.51 -0.09
CA THR A 472 -20.58 -3.51 0.54
C THR A 472 -20.45 -3.08 2.02
N PRO A 473 -21.52 -2.54 2.63
CA PRO A 473 -21.49 -2.05 4.02
C PRO A 473 -21.05 -3.09 5.06
N ASP A 474 -21.17 -4.38 4.76
CA ASP A 474 -20.80 -5.51 5.62
C ASP A 474 -19.40 -6.08 5.35
N GLY A 475 -18.67 -5.56 4.36
CA GLY A 475 -17.33 -6.04 4.00
C GLY A 475 -17.30 -7.34 3.18
N SER A 476 -18.46 -7.90 2.81
CA SER A 476 -18.56 -9.22 2.19
C SER A 476 -18.25 -9.23 0.69
N LYS A 477 -18.46 -8.11 -0.01
CA LYS A 477 -18.06 -7.92 -1.40
C LYS A 477 -17.17 -6.70 -1.52
N THR A 478 -16.05 -6.83 -2.21
CA THR A 478 -15.10 -5.73 -2.41
C THR A 478 -14.53 -5.70 -3.82
N LEU A 479 -14.13 -4.50 -4.23
CA LEU A 479 -13.41 -4.24 -5.47
C LEU A 479 -12.26 -3.29 -5.16
N THR A 480 -11.05 -3.68 -5.53
CA THR A 480 -9.87 -2.81 -5.47
C THR A 480 -9.12 -2.84 -6.78
N ALA A 481 -8.62 -1.70 -7.21
CA ALA A 481 -7.86 -1.60 -8.45
C ALA A 481 -6.70 -0.63 -8.29
N ALA A 482 -5.63 -0.87 -9.05
CA ALA A 482 -4.55 0.08 -9.24
C ALA A 482 -4.41 0.35 -10.75
N LEU A 483 -4.35 1.61 -11.12
CA LEU A 483 -4.29 2.07 -12.50
C LEU A 483 -3.04 2.92 -12.67
N ASN A 484 -2.37 2.77 -13.80
CA ASN A 484 -1.28 3.65 -14.21
C ASN A 484 -1.60 4.30 -15.56
N CYS A 485 -1.24 5.57 -15.68
CA CYS A 485 -1.66 6.42 -16.78
C CYS A 485 -0.62 7.46 -17.16
N VAL A 486 -0.90 8.16 -18.27
CA VAL A 486 -0.29 9.45 -18.61
C VAL A 486 -1.27 10.54 -18.21
N ASP A 487 -1.04 11.19 -17.08
CA ASP A 487 -1.80 12.37 -16.65
C ASP A 487 -1.34 13.63 -17.40
N ASP A 488 -2.15 14.68 -17.38
CA ASP A 488 -1.78 16.02 -17.82
C ASP A 488 -2.49 17.12 -17.02
N ALA A 489 -2.09 18.37 -17.26
CA ALA A 489 -2.64 19.54 -16.61
C ALA A 489 -4.16 19.73 -16.84
N ASP A 490 -4.68 19.21 -17.96
CA ASP A 490 -6.08 19.33 -18.38
C ASP A 490 -6.96 18.18 -17.88
N LEU A 491 -6.39 17.23 -17.13
CA LEU A 491 -7.09 16.04 -16.64
C LEU A 491 -7.75 15.23 -17.77
N SER A 492 -7.10 15.12 -18.93
CA SER A 492 -7.69 14.52 -20.13
C SER A 492 -8.14 13.06 -19.95
N ILE A 493 -7.60 12.34 -18.96
CA ILE A 493 -7.94 10.95 -18.65
C ILE A 493 -9.06 10.80 -17.62
N ALA A 494 -9.54 11.88 -17.00
CA ALA A 494 -10.62 11.83 -16.01
C ALA A 494 -11.91 11.18 -16.56
N PRO A 495 -12.35 11.44 -17.81
CA PRO A 495 -13.50 10.75 -18.38
C PRO A 495 -13.28 9.24 -18.54
N ALA A 496 -12.08 8.82 -18.97
CA ALA A 496 -11.74 7.40 -19.09
C ALA A 496 -11.76 6.72 -17.71
N PHE A 497 -11.20 7.36 -16.70
CA PHE A 497 -11.24 6.89 -15.31
C PHE A 497 -12.68 6.78 -14.78
N GLN A 498 -13.53 7.78 -15.02
CA GLN A 498 -14.94 7.76 -14.61
C GLN A 498 -15.72 6.62 -15.27
N ASN A 499 -15.52 6.42 -16.58
CA ASN A 499 -16.16 5.32 -17.32
C ASN A 499 -15.68 3.95 -16.82
N ALA A 500 -14.38 3.82 -16.57
CA ALA A 500 -13.77 2.63 -16.00
C ALA A 500 -14.35 2.29 -14.63
N GLN A 501 -14.41 3.29 -13.75
CA GLN A 501 -15.03 3.21 -12.44
C GLN A 501 -16.49 2.73 -12.55
N GLN A 502 -17.31 3.39 -13.37
CA GLN A 502 -18.73 3.04 -13.48
C GLN A 502 -18.93 1.61 -14.01
N ARG A 503 -18.14 1.20 -15.01
CA ARG A 503 -18.23 -0.16 -15.57
C ARG A 503 -17.88 -1.22 -14.52
N LEU A 504 -16.79 -1.03 -13.79
CA LEU A 504 -16.38 -1.95 -12.73
C LEU A 504 -17.40 -2.03 -11.60
N LEU A 505 -17.99 -0.90 -11.23
CA LEU A 505 -19.04 -0.86 -10.22
C LEU A 505 -20.29 -1.62 -10.66
N ASN A 506 -20.73 -1.42 -11.90
CA ASN A 506 -21.90 -2.11 -12.44
C ASN A 506 -21.65 -3.62 -12.53
N GLU A 507 -20.46 -4.05 -12.96
CA GLU A 507 -20.12 -5.46 -13.10
C GLU A 507 -20.09 -6.19 -11.74
N VAL A 508 -19.57 -5.54 -10.69
CA VAL A 508 -19.37 -6.18 -9.37
C VAL A 508 -20.54 -5.97 -8.42
N PHE A 509 -21.19 -4.80 -8.46
CA PHE A 509 -22.24 -4.42 -7.51
C PHE A 509 -23.63 -4.23 -8.14
N GLY A 510 -23.76 -4.22 -9.48
CA GLY A 510 -25.00 -3.89 -10.20
C GLY A 510 -26.06 -5.00 -10.29
N GLY A 511 -26.01 -6.02 -9.44
CA GLY A 511 -26.90 -7.19 -9.54
C GLY A 511 -28.40 -6.85 -9.40
N GLY A 512 -29.13 -6.81 -10.52
CA GLY A 512 -30.58 -6.61 -10.50
C GLY A 512 -31.32 -6.36 -11.82
N GLN A 513 -30.79 -6.71 -13.01
CA GLN A 513 -31.62 -6.83 -14.21
C GLN A 513 -31.44 -8.21 -14.83
N ALA A 514 -32.55 -8.96 -14.86
CA ALA A 514 -32.70 -10.08 -15.77
C ALA A 514 -32.53 -9.56 -17.20
N ASP A 515 -31.70 -10.27 -17.96
CA ASP A 515 -31.57 -10.12 -19.41
C ASP A 515 -32.98 -10.04 -20.03
N PRO A 516 -33.36 -8.95 -20.74
CA PRO A 516 -34.59 -8.94 -21.48
C PRO A 516 -34.43 -9.94 -22.62
N ALA A 517 -35.01 -11.13 -22.39
CA ALA A 517 -35.25 -12.21 -23.32
C ALA A 517 -34.78 -11.93 -24.75
N GLN A 518 -33.78 -12.70 -25.20
CA GLN A 518 -33.57 -12.92 -26.62
C GLN A 518 -34.92 -13.24 -27.29
N PRO A 519 -35.26 -12.61 -28.43
CA PRO A 519 -36.44 -12.99 -29.19
C PRO A 519 -36.28 -14.44 -29.62
N THR A 520 -37.23 -15.27 -29.20
CA THR A 520 -37.43 -16.60 -29.77
C THR A 520 -37.98 -16.44 -31.19
N ASP A 521 -37.20 -16.88 -32.18
CA ASP A 521 -37.75 -17.34 -33.45
C ASP A 521 -38.04 -18.86 -33.37
#